data_AF-A0A843EL38-F1
#
_entry.id   AF-A0A843EL38-F1
#
_cell.length_a   1.000
_cell.length_b   1.000
_cell.length_c   1.000
_cell.angle_alpha   90.00
_cell.angle_beta   90.00
_cell.angle_gamma   90.00
#
_symmetry.space_group_name_H-M   'P 1'
#
loop_
_entity.id
_entity.type
_entity.pdbx_description
1 polymer ?
#
loop_
_entity_poly.entity_id
_entity_poly.type
_entity_poly.pdbx_seq_one_letter_code
_entity_poly.pdbx_strand_id
1 'polypeptide(L)'
;GLVRNITIGDDSGFISVTLWDDKTNLPYDINEAIKIQNPRVNYNDLSNRVDLSVGNSTNILQPSYNELTSLPDIEELQNILYTSKDIASLELEDRSVKIKGIFSNPYIEKILIPKCPICNRTLEDEDEEECPHCGNPIDEIKYLLMLPGKITDDTGEIQVTFFNELVEQLLDMKHDDIVALYEESEGDIGFLETKAMDIEGRTLELLADVTYNNYDEEIRLRPKKIFKNEF
;
A
#
# COMPACT_ATOMS: atom_id res chain seq x y z
N GLY A 1 -25.63 11.64 -8.36
CA GLY A 1 -25.35 11.14 -7.02
C GLY A 1 -23.87 10.98 -6.87
N LEU A 2 -23.31 11.49 -5.78
CA LEU A 2 -21.94 11.19 -5.39
C LEU A 2 -21.93 9.78 -4.79
N VAL A 3 -20.82 9.06 -4.99
CA VAL A 3 -20.63 7.70 -4.46
C VAL A 3 -19.25 7.62 -3.81
N ARG A 4 -19.19 7.10 -2.59
CA ARG A 4 -17.95 6.79 -1.87
C ARG A 4 -18.04 5.38 -1.31
N ASN A 5 -17.04 4.55 -1.57
CA ASN A 5 -16.96 3.22 -0.97
C ASN A 5 -16.05 3.26 0.26
N ILE A 6 -16.50 2.65 1.34
CA ILE A 6 -15.71 2.42 2.56
C ILE A 6 -15.81 0.95 2.96
N THR A 7 -14.88 0.49 3.79
CA THR A 7 -14.94 -0.84 4.41
C THR A 7 -15.11 -0.65 5.90
N ILE A 8 -16.04 -1.39 6.51
CA ILE A 8 -16.25 -1.41 7.95
C ILE A 8 -15.96 -2.82 8.45
N GLY A 9 -15.32 -2.91 9.62
CA GLY A 9 -15.07 -4.18 10.28
C GLY A 9 -15.43 -4.14 11.76
N ASP A 10 -15.85 -5.31 12.25
CA ASP A 10 -16.03 -5.64 13.66
C ASP A 10 -15.43 -7.03 13.95
N ASP A 11 -15.71 -7.59 15.12
CA ASP A 11 -15.27 -8.92 15.53
C ASP A 11 -15.79 -10.05 14.62
N SER A 12 -16.88 -9.81 13.87
CA SER A 12 -17.49 -10.79 12.97
C SER A 12 -16.89 -10.80 11.56
N GLY A 13 -16.15 -9.74 11.20
CA GLY A 13 -15.50 -9.62 9.90
C GLY A 13 -15.70 -8.25 9.26
N PHE A 14 -15.74 -8.22 7.92
CA PHE A 14 -15.72 -6.99 7.14
C PHE A 14 -16.82 -6.94 6.09
N ILE A 15 -17.34 -5.75 5.85
CA ILE A 15 -18.35 -5.49 4.84
C ILE A 15 -18.04 -4.22 4.05
N SER A 16 -18.27 -4.27 2.74
CA SER A 16 -18.20 -3.10 1.87
C SER A 16 -19.45 -2.26 2.06
N VAL A 17 -19.26 -0.94 2.18
CA VAL A 17 -20.34 0.01 2.40
C VAL A 17 -20.25 1.11 1.33
N THR A 18 -21.30 1.24 0.54
CA THR A 18 -21.45 2.32 -0.44
C THR A 18 -22.25 3.47 0.16
N LEU A 19 -21.59 4.61 0.34
CA LEU A 19 -22.21 5.87 0.76
C LEU A 19 -22.73 6.61 -0.48
N TRP A 20 -23.96 7.09 -0.41
CA TRP A 20 -24.62 7.86 -1.47
C TRP A 20 -24.91 9.30 -1.05
N ASP A 21 -24.85 10.21 -2.03
CA ASP A 21 -25.29 11.60 -1.93
C ASP A 21 -24.70 12.32 -0.70
N ASP A 22 -25.51 12.86 0.20
CA ASP A 22 -25.04 13.65 1.35
C ASP A 22 -24.14 12.84 2.29
N LYS A 23 -24.24 11.51 2.28
CA LYS A 23 -23.40 10.64 3.11
C LYS A 23 -21.96 10.57 2.62
N THR A 24 -21.66 10.90 1.36
CA THR A 24 -20.28 10.82 0.83
C THR A 24 -19.36 11.88 1.40
N ASN A 25 -19.91 13.04 1.74
CA ASN A 25 -19.18 14.23 2.16
C ASN A 25 -19.01 14.30 3.68
N LEU A 26 -19.47 13.29 4.42
CA LEU A 26 -19.28 13.23 5.86
C LEU A 26 -17.78 13.00 6.17
N PRO A 27 -17.21 13.79 7.11
CA PRO A 27 -15.78 13.75 7.42
C PRO A 27 -15.49 12.55 8.32
N TYR A 28 -15.39 11.37 7.73
CA TYR A 28 -14.95 10.17 8.44
C TYR A 28 -13.44 10.04 8.36
N ASP A 29 -12.82 9.92 9.53
CA ASP A 29 -11.41 9.57 9.63
C ASP A 29 -11.21 8.06 9.50
N ILE A 30 -10.06 7.67 8.97
CA ILE A 30 -9.67 6.25 8.93
C ILE A 30 -9.56 5.76 10.39
N ASN A 31 -10.15 4.60 10.67
CA ASN A 31 -10.26 3.98 11.99
C ASN A 31 -11.23 4.65 12.98
N GLU A 32 -12.06 5.59 12.53
CA GLU A 32 -13.17 6.08 13.35
C GLU A 32 -14.28 5.02 13.45
N ALA A 33 -14.71 4.72 14.67
CA ALA A 33 -15.83 3.82 14.89
C ALA A 33 -17.15 4.53 14.60
N ILE A 34 -17.97 3.95 13.74
CA ILE A 34 -19.29 4.49 13.38
C ILE A 34 -20.39 3.45 13.58
N LYS A 35 -21.59 3.93 13.92
CA LYS A 35 -22.78 3.10 14.05
C LYS A 35 -23.72 3.36 12.90
N ILE A 36 -23.96 2.34 12.07
CA ILE A 36 -24.89 2.41 10.95
C ILE A 36 -26.22 1.76 11.35
N GLN A 37 -27.32 2.49 11.21
CA GLN A 37 -28.66 1.98 11.47
C GLN A 37 -29.53 2.06 10.22
N ASN A 38 -30.25 0.97 9.95
CA ASN A 38 -31.10 0.80 8.78
C ASN A 38 -30.34 0.97 7.45
N PRO A 39 -29.17 0.31 7.26
CA PRO A 39 -28.57 0.24 5.94
C PRO A 39 -29.47 -0.60 5.02
N ARG A 40 -29.41 -0.33 3.72
CA ARG A 40 -29.96 -1.25 2.73
C ARG A 40 -28.95 -2.36 2.48
N VAL A 41 -29.34 -3.59 2.74
CA VAL A 41 -28.51 -4.77 2.47
C VAL A 41 -28.69 -5.18 1.00
N ASN A 42 -27.59 -5.31 0.28
CA ASN A 42 -27.59 -5.81 -1.10
C ASN A 42 -26.75 -7.09 -1.17
N TYR A 43 -27.16 -8.01 -2.03
CA TYR A 43 -26.34 -9.14 -2.43
C TYR A 43 -25.73 -8.84 -3.79
N ASN A 44 -24.41 -8.97 -3.90
CA ASN A 44 -23.68 -8.74 -5.13
C ASN A 44 -23.40 -10.08 -5.80
N ASP A 45 -24.14 -10.37 -6.87
CA ASP A 45 -24.06 -11.64 -7.59
C ASP A 45 -22.68 -11.87 -8.26
N LEU A 46 -21.93 -10.81 -8.59
CA LEU A 46 -20.60 -10.94 -9.19
C LEU A 46 -19.53 -11.31 -8.17
N SER A 47 -19.56 -10.70 -7.00
CA SER A 47 -18.58 -10.96 -5.93
C SER A 47 -19.04 -12.06 -4.96
N ASN A 48 -20.28 -12.52 -5.07
CA ASN A 48 -20.94 -13.48 -4.19
C ASN A 48 -20.88 -13.04 -2.71
N ARG A 49 -21.00 -11.73 -2.46
CA ARG A 49 -20.87 -11.09 -1.14
C ARG A 49 -22.07 -10.21 -0.81
N VAL A 50 -22.29 -10.00 0.48
CA VAL A 50 -23.26 -9.03 0.99
C VAL A 50 -22.54 -7.69 1.14
N ASP A 51 -23.14 -6.63 0.61
CA ASP A 51 -22.66 -5.24 0.74
C ASP A 51 -23.77 -4.37 1.33
N LEU A 52 -23.40 -3.27 2.01
CA LEU A 52 -24.35 -2.29 2.52
C LEU A 52 -24.41 -1.07 1.61
N SER A 53 -25.62 -0.56 1.38
CA SER A 53 -25.86 0.73 0.76
C SER A 53 -26.45 1.69 1.79
N VAL A 54 -25.81 2.84 1.94
CA VAL A 54 -26.16 3.89 2.90
C VAL A 54 -26.60 5.11 2.10
N GLY A 55 -27.91 5.36 2.13
CA GLY A 55 -28.53 6.52 1.50
C GLY A 55 -29.31 7.36 2.50
N ASN A 56 -30.28 8.12 2.01
CA ASN A 56 -31.04 9.09 2.81
C ASN A 56 -31.83 8.48 3.98
N SER A 57 -32.25 7.21 3.86
CA SER A 57 -33.01 6.50 4.91
C SER A 57 -32.14 5.87 6.00
N THR A 58 -30.81 5.96 5.87
CA THR A 58 -29.85 5.32 6.77
C THR A 58 -29.26 6.34 7.73
N ASN A 59 -29.24 6.01 9.02
CA ASN A 59 -28.62 6.84 10.04
C ASN A 59 -27.18 6.38 10.27
N ILE A 60 -26.27 7.36 10.35
CA ILE A 60 -24.90 7.13 10.81
C ILE A 60 -24.74 7.94 12.09
N LEU A 61 -24.34 7.27 13.16
CA LEU A 61 -24.24 7.82 14.52
C LEU A 61 -22.86 7.51 15.11
N GLN A 62 -22.51 8.24 16.16
CA GLN A 62 -21.41 7.87 17.04
C GLN A 62 -21.83 6.66 17.90
N PRO A 63 -21.02 5.59 17.99
CA PRO A 63 -21.31 4.46 18.86
C PRO A 63 -21.30 4.87 20.34
N SER A 64 -22.07 4.17 21.17
CA SER A 64 -22.04 4.35 22.62
C SER A 64 -20.75 3.77 23.23
N TYR A 65 -20.40 4.19 24.44
CA TYR A 65 -19.20 3.69 25.15
C TYR A 65 -19.14 2.16 25.24
N ASN A 66 -20.27 1.50 25.52
CA ASN A 66 -20.33 0.05 25.61
C ASN A 66 -20.08 -0.62 24.25
N GLU A 67 -20.61 -0.04 23.17
CA GLU A 67 -20.40 -0.53 21.80
C GLU A 67 -18.94 -0.35 21.38
N LEU A 68 -18.31 0.77 21.75
CA LEU A 68 -16.88 0.99 21.52
C LEU A 68 -16.00 -0.02 22.27
N THR A 69 -16.34 -0.33 23.52
CA THR A 69 -15.56 -1.25 24.35
C THR A 69 -15.66 -2.70 23.87
N SER A 70 -16.71 -3.04 23.11
CA SER A 70 -16.88 -4.35 22.49
C SER A 70 -16.21 -4.50 21.13
N LEU A 71 -15.78 -3.39 20.51
CA LEU A 71 -15.07 -3.47 19.24
C LEU A 71 -13.65 -3.99 19.49
N PRO A 72 -13.15 -4.89 18.63
CA PRO A 72 -11.74 -5.25 18.63
C PRO A 72 -10.89 -4.02 18.40
N ASP A 73 -9.63 -4.08 18.82
CA ASP A 73 -8.71 -3.01 18.46
C ASP A 73 -8.44 -3.01 16.94
N ILE A 74 -7.88 -1.91 16.43
CA ILE A 74 -7.64 -1.75 14.99
C ILE A 74 -6.65 -2.80 14.46
N GLU A 75 -5.71 -3.26 15.29
CA GLU A 75 -4.71 -4.25 14.92
C GLU A 75 -5.35 -5.65 14.82
N GLU A 76 -6.26 -5.99 15.74
CA GLU A 76 -7.10 -7.19 15.71
C GLU A 76 -8.00 -7.20 14.48
N LEU A 77 -8.67 -6.08 14.17
CA LEU A 77 -9.47 -5.95 12.95
C LEU A 77 -8.61 -6.18 11.70
N GLN A 78 -7.43 -5.59 11.62
CA GLN A 78 -6.51 -5.83 10.51
C GLN A 78 -6.12 -7.31 10.39
N ASN A 79 -5.90 -8.00 11.51
CA ASN A 79 -5.61 -9.44 11.52
C ASN A 79 -6.80 -10.29 11.05
N ILE A 80 -8.04 -9.86 11.31
CA ILE A 80 -9.24 -10.54 10.82
C ILE A 80 -9.45 -10.26 9.32
N LEU A 81 -9.18 -9.03 8.86
CA LEU A 81 -9.37 -8.63 7.46
C LEU A 81 -8.38 -9.32 6.52
N TYR A 82 -7.14 -9.45 6.98
CA TYR A 82 -6.04 -9.91 6.16
C TYR A 82 -5.66 -11.32 6.54
N THR A 83 -5.77 -12.23 5.58
CA THR A 83 -5.30 -13.60 5.78
C THR A 83 -3.78 -13.59 5.90
N SER A 84 -3.27 -13.98 7.07
CA SER A 84 -1.85 -14.26 7.24
C SER A 84 -1.47 -15.49 6.46
N LYS A 85 -0.41 -15.40 5.65
CA LYS A 85 0.13 -16.51 4.89
C LYS A 85 1.65 -16.54 5.01
N ASP A 86 2.18 -17.75 5.08
CA ASP A 86 3.62 -17.99 4.94
C ASP A 86 3.99 -17.94 3.45
N ILE A 87 5.24 -17.59 3.15
CA ILE A 87 5.74 -17.43 1.78
C ILE A 87 5.52 -18.70 0.94
N ALA A 88 5.75 -19.89 1.51
CA ALA A 88 5.55 -21.15 0.79
C ALA A 88 4.09 -21.45 0.44
N SER A 89 3.13 -20.77 1.07
CA SER A 89 1.68 -20.96 0.85
C SER A 89 1.03 -19.93 -0.07
N LEU A 90 1.83 -19.04 -0.65
CA LEU A 90 1.35 -17.99 -1.54
C LEU A 90 0.89 -18.54 -2.89
N GLU A 91 -0.25 -18.03 -3.35
CA GLU A 91 -0.84 -18.37 -4.64
C GLU A 91 -0.86 -17.15 -5.58
N LEU A 92 -0.87 -17.38 -6.90
CA LEU A 92 -0.76 -16.32 -7.92
C LEU A 92 -1.85 -15.24 -7.84
N GLU A 93 -3.01 -15.57 -7.28
CA GLU A 93 -4.17 -14.67 -7.18
C GLU A 93 -4.36 -14.11 -5.77
N ASP A 94 -3.44 -14.37 -4.85
CA ASP A 94 -3.52 -13.86 -3.49
C ASP A 94 -3.47 -12.34 -3.46
N ARG A 95 -4.48 -11.74 -2.81
CA ARG A 95 -4.59 -10.30 -2.66
C ARG A 95 -4.73 -9.92 -1.21
N SER A 96 -4.05 -8.84 -0.82
CA SER A 96 -4.09 -8.27 0.52
C SER A 96 -3.83 -9.33 1.60
N VAL A 97 -2.79 -10.13 1.39
CA VAL A 97 -2.31 -11.12 2.35
C VAL A 97 -1.32 -10.47 3.31
N LYS A 98 -1.36 -10.89 4.57
CA LYS A 98 -0.41 -10.45 5.59
C LYS A 98 0.79 -11.39 5.58
N ILE A 99 1.98 -10.82 5.47
CA ILE A 99 3.25 -11.55 5.43
C ILE A 99 4.17 -10.94 6.47
N LYS A 100 4.84 -11.79 7.25
CA LYS A 100 5.85 -11.39 8.20
C LYS A 100 7.17 -12.08 7.85
N GLY A 101 8.24 -11.32 7.77
CA GLY A 101 9.55 -11.87 7.47
C GLY A 101 10.67 -10.85 7.63
N ILE A 102 11.90 -11.33 7.49
CA ILE A 102 13.12 -10.53 7.58
C ILE A 102 13.40 -9.92 6.21
N PHE A 103 13.60 -8.60 6.16
CA PHE A 103 13.98 -7.90 4.93
C PHE A 103 15.49 -7.99 4.69
N SER A 104 15.88 -8.37 3.48
CA SER A 104 17.27 -8.57 3.10
C SER A 104 17.55 -8.08 1.68
N ASN A 105 18.84 -7.86 1.38
CA ASN A 105 19.34 -7.50 0.07
C ASN A 105 18.65 -6.26 -0.56
N PRO A 106 18.55 -5.12 0.16
CA PRO A 106 18.03 -3.89 -0.42
C PRO A 106 18.88 -3.45 -1.62
N TYR A 107 18.24 -3.19 -2.76
CA TYR A 107 18.92 -2.75 -3.98
C TYR A 107 18.73 -1.25 -4.22
N ILE A 108 19.69 -0.44 -3.79
CA ILE A 108 19.58 1.03 -3.83
C ILE A 108 20.01 1.66 -5.17
N GLU A 109 20.74 0.95 -6.03
CA GLU A 109 21.26 1.51 -7.29
C GLU A 109 20.18 2.09 -8.22
N LYS A 110 18.94 1.62 -8.10
CA LYS A 110 17.78 2.11 -8.88
C LYS A 110 16.69 2.69 -7.99
N ILE A 111 17.08 3.34 -6.90
CA ILE A 111 16.13 3.90 -5.95
C ILE A 111 15.27 5.01 -6.54
N LEU A 112 15.86 5.84 -7.39
CA LEU A 112 15.16 6.87 -8.15
C LEU A 112 15.09 6.44 -9.61
N ILE A 113 13.86 6.38 -10.14
CA ILE A 113 13.62 6.08 -11.55
C ILE A 113 13.07 7.34 -12.20
N PRO A 114 13.79 7.96 -13.15
CA PRO A 114 13.31 9.16 -13.83
C PRO A 114 12.09 8.83 -14.69
N LYS A 115 11.05 9.64 -14.57
CA LYS A 115 9.79 9.54 -15.30
C LYS A 115 9.49 10.85 -15.99
N CYS A 116 8.89 10.74 -17.17
CA CYS A 116 8.28 11.89 -17.83
C CYS A 116 7.15 12.45 -16.95
N PRO A 117 7.12 13.76 -16.66
CA PRO A 117 6.07 14.37 -15.83
C PRO A 117 4.68 14.29 -16.49
N ILE A 118 4.62 14.21 -17.82
CA ILE A 118 3.37 14.25 -18.59
C ILE A 118 2.78 12.85 -18.80
N CYS A 119 3.58 11.90 -19.30
CA CYS A 119 3.09 10.56 -19.64
C CYS A 119 3.47 9.47 -18.61
N ASN A 120 4.28 9.80 -17.61
CA ASN A 120 4.70 8.94 -16.50
C ASN A 120 5.44 7.64 -16.94
N ARG A 121 5.92 7.59 -18.19
CA ARG A 121 6.83 6.54 -18.67
C ARG A 121 8.25 6.81 -18.19
N THR A 122 9.04 5.74 -18.04
CA THR A 122 10.44 5.81 -17.67
C THR A 122 11.24 6.55 -18.74
N LEU A 123 12.17 7.41 -18.30
CA LEU A 123 13.19 8.01 -19.13
C LEU A 123 14.46 7.17 -19.00
N GLU A 124 15.19 6.97 -20.10
CA GLU A 124 16.46 6.22 -20.07
C GLU A 124 17.63 7.13 -19.67
N ASP A 125 17.54 8.41 -20.01
CA ASP A 125 18.51 9.44 -19.70
C ASP A 125 17.78 10.64 -19.06
N GLU A 126 18.44 11.27 -18.09
CA GLU A 126 17.91 12.43 -17.38
C GLU A 126 18.11 13.72 -18.21
N ASP A 127 19.06 13.71 -19.14
CA ASP A 127 19.35 14.86 -20.02
C ASP A 127 18.41 14.96 -21.24
N GLU A 128 17.35 14.14 -21.32
CA GLU A 128 16.37 14.19 -22.40
C GLU A 128 15.51 15.47 -22.34
N GLU A 129 15.74 16.42 -23.27
CA GLU A 129 14.92 17.64 -23.38
C GLU A 129 13.49 17.35 -23.88
N GLU A 130 13.27 16.25 -24.60
CA GLU A 130 11.98 15.84 -25.13
C GLU A 130 11.73 14.35 -24.85
N CYS A 131 10.53 14.03 -24.33
CA CYS A 131 10.20 12.65 -23.99
C CYS A 131 10.08 11.76 -25.24
N PRO A 132 10.88 10.68 -25.39
CA PRO A 132 10.87 9.79 -26.55
C PRO A 132 9.52 9.08 -26.78
N HIS A 133 8.69 9.01 -25.74
CA HIS A 133 7.42 8.31 -25.80
C HIS A 133 6.21 9.19 -26.16
N CYS A 134 6.25 10.48 -25.83
CA CYS A 134 5.11 11.38 -26.05
C CYS A 134 5.46 12.66 -26.82
N GLY A 135 6.75 12.96 -27.02
CA GLY A 135 7.23 14.11 -27.78
C GLY A 135 7.02 15.47 -27.12
N ASN A 136 6.65 15.49 -25.83
CA ASN A 136 6.55 16.74 -25.08
C ASN A 136 7.90 17.11 -24.46
N PRO A 137 8.20 18.41 -24.31
CA PRO A 137 9.39 18.86 -23.61
C PRO A 137 9.37 18.42 -22.15
N ILE A 138 10.56 18.16 -21.60
CA ILE A 138 10.77 17.79 -20.20
C ILE A 138 11.44 18.98 -19.51
N ASP A 139 10.64 19.78 -18.83
CA ASP A 139 11.15 20.93 -18.07
C ASP A 139 11.64 20.52 -16.68
N GLU A 140 11.00 19.53 -16.06
CA GLU A 140 11.34 18.99 -14.75
C GLU A 140 11.14 17.47 -14.75
N ILE A 141 12.12 16.72 -14.24
CA ILE A 141 12.05 15.26 -14.14
C ILE A 141 11.23 14.88 -12.92
N LYS A 142 10.34 13.90 -13.09
CA LYS A 142 9.62 13.31 -11.98
C LYS A 142 10.29 12.00 -11.58
N TYR A 143 10.74 11.87 -10.34
CA TYR A 143 11.30 10.61 -9.87
C TYR A 143 10.27 9.71 -9.21
N LEU A 144 10.28 8.42 -9.58
CA LEU A 144 9.59 7.35 -8.87
C LEU A 144 10.57 6.71 -7.89
N LEU A 145 10.22 6.68 -6.60
CA LEU A 145 10.99 5.91 -5.61
C LEU A 145 10.65 4.42 -5.71
N MET A 146 11.68 3.58 -5.77
CA MET A 146 11.58 2.14 -5.87
C MET A 146 12.69 1.47 -5.05
N LEU A 147 12.34 0.65 -4.07
CA LEU A 147 13.33 -0.13 -3.31
C LEU A 147 13.02 -1.63 -3.43
N PRO A 148 13.72 -2.35 -4.32
CA PRO A 148 13.69 -3.80 -4.39
C PRO A 148 14.45 -4.42 -3.23
N GLY A 149 14.04 -5.61 -2.84
CA GLY A 149 14.80 -6.48 -1.94
C GLY A 149 14.11 -7.83 -1.81
N LYS A 150 14.35 -8.50 -0.69
CA LYS A 150 13.79 -9.82 -0.41
C LYS A 150 13.18 -9.88 0.98
N ILE A 151 12.15 -10.70 1.13
CA ILE A 151 11.57 -11.05 2.43
C ILE A 151 11.77 -12.54 2.62
N THR A 152 12.31 -12.91 3.78
CA THR A 152 12.55 -14.30 4.17
C THR A 152 11.78 -14.62 5.43
N ASP A 153 11.02 -15.71 5.41
CA ASP A 153 10.39 -16.29 6.59
C ASP A 153 10.92 -17.71 6.83
N ASP A 154 10.33 -18.44 7.78
CA ASP A 154 10.76 -19.81 8.11
C ASP A 154 10.45 -20.83 6.98
N THR A 155 9.66 -20.43 5.98
CA THR A 155 9.14 -21.30 4.91
C THR A 155 9.76 -21.02 3.54
N GLY A 156 10.29 -19.82 3.30
CA GLY A 156 10.88 -19.45 2.03
C GLY A 156 11.40 -18.03 1.95
N GLU A 157 11.81 -17.66 0.73
CA GLU A 157 12.29 -16.32 0.37
C GLU A 157 11.51 -15.85 -0.86
N ILE A 158 11.12 -14.58 -0.88
CA ILE A 158 10.39 -13.98 -2.01
C ILE A 158 10.89 -12.55 -2.29
N GLN A 159 10.93 -12.19 -3.57
CA GLN A 159 11.26 -10.83 -3.98
C GLN A 159 10.13 -9.86 -3.63
N VAL A 160 10.50 -8.69 -3.12
CA VAL A 160 9.58 -7.62 -2.78
C VAL A 160 10.05 -6.31 -3.41
N THR A 161 9.12 -5.43 -3.78
CA THR A 161 9.47 -4.08 -4.27
C THR A 161 8.59 -3.04 -3.63
N PHE A 162 9.20 -2.16 -2.83
CA PHE A 162 8.53 -1.03 -2.20
C PHE A 162 8.55 0.19 -3.13
N PHE A 163 7.50 1.02 -3.07
CA PHE A 163 7.40 2.23 -3.89
C PHE A 163 6.97 3.43 -3.04
N ASN A 164 7.48 4.62 -3.41
CA ASN A 164 7.06 5.92 -2.86
C ASN A 164 6.96 5.93 -1.33
N GLU A 165 5.77 6.18 -0.78
CA GLU A 165 5.51 6.28 0.67
C GLU A 165 6.06 5.11 1.48
N LEU A 166 6.08 3.89 0.91
CA LEU A 166 6.63 2.73 1.60
C LEU A 166 8.16 2.78 1.67
N VAL A 167 8.81 3.34 0.64
CA VAL A 167 10.26 3.60 0.65
C VAL A 167 10.58 4.70 1.65
N GLU A 168 9.77 5.76 1.70
CA GLU A 168 9.92 6.82 2.70
C GLU A 168 9.84 6.28 4.13
N GLN A 169 8.87 5.40 4.40
CA GLN A 169 8.68 4.75 5.70
C GLN A 169 9.86 3.84 6.08
N LEU A 170 10.48 3.16 5.12
CA LEU A 170 11.63 2.30 5.39
C LEU A 170 12.89 3.12 5.68
N LEU A 171 13.16 4.14 4.88
CA LEU A 171 14.37 4.95 4.99
C LEU A 171 14.28 6.06 6.05
N ASP A 172 13.07 6.36 6.50
CA ASP A 172 12.75 7.50 7.37
C ASP A 172 13.22 8.82 6.74
N MET A 173 12.89 9.00 5.45
CA MET A 173 13.25 10.15 4.62
C MET A 173 12.12 10.48 3.65
N LYS A 174 11.85 11.76 3.42
CA LYS A 174 10.82 12.19 2.47
C LYS A 174 11.33 12.10 1.03
N HIS A 175 10.41 11.88 0.09
CA HIS A 175 10.71 11.83 -1.34
C HIS A 175 11.48 13.07 -1.81
N ASP A 176 10.99 14.27 -1.47
CA ASP A 176 11.63 15.53 -1.84
C ASP A 176 13.06 15.66 -1.30
N ASP A 177 13.30 15.20 -0.06
CA ASP A 177 14.63 15.24 0.56
C ASP A 177 15.60 14.28 -0.15
N ILE A 178 15.13 13.10 -0.54
CA ILE A 178 15.94 12.10 -1.27
C ILE A 178 16.31 12.64 -2.65
N VAL A 179 15.35 13.26 -3.36
CA VAL A 179 15.60 13.86 -4.68
C VAL A 179 16.59 15.01 -4.58
N ALA A 180 16.40 15.92 -3.63
CA ALA A 180 17.33 17.05 -3.43
C ALA A 180 18.76 16.58 -3.17
N LEU A 181 18.95 15.58 -2.30
CA LEU A 181 20.28 15.03 -2.01
C LEU A 181 20.89 14.31 -3.22
N TYR A 182 20.09 13.65 -4.04
CA TYR A 182 20.53 13.00 -5.27
C TYR A 182 21.00 14.00 -6.33
N GLU A 183 20.28 15.12 -6.49
CA GLU A 183 20.66 16.19 -7.40
C GLU A 183 21.92 16.93 -6.90
N GLU A 184 22.02 17.20 -5.59
CA GLU A 184 23.20 17.83 -4.97
C GLU A 184 24.47 16.99 -5.09
N SER A 185 24.31 15.66 -5.11
CA SER A 185 25.42 14.71 -5.20
C SER A 185 25.77 14.30 -6.64
N GLU A 186 25.21 14.98 -7.65
CA GLU A 186 25.39 14.66 -9.08
C GLU A 186 25.07 13.19 -9.41
N GLY A 187 24.02 12.65 -8.78
CA GLY A 187 23.54 11.29 -8.98
C GLY A 187 24.18 10.22 -8.08
N ASP A 188 25.01 10.60 -7.11
CA ASP A 188 25.59 9.67 -6.14
C ASP A 188 24.60 9.35 -4.99
N ILE A 189 24.27 8.07 -4.85
CA ILE A 189 23.34 7.54 -3.84
C ILE A 189 24.05 7.04 -2.57
N GLY A 190 25.36 7.25 -2.43
CA GLY A 190 26.15 6.76 -1.27
C GLY A 190 25.58 7.16 0.10
N PHE A 191 24.87 8.29 0.19
CA PHE A 191 24.19 8.73 1.42
C PHE A 191 23.10 7.76 1.91
N LEU A 192 22.57 6.90 1.03
CA LEU A 192 21.56 5.90 1.35
C LEU A 192 22.16 4.56 1.78
N GLU A 193 23.46 4.32 1.61
CA GLU A 193 24.09 3.04 1.98
C GLU A 193 23.91 2.73 3.47
N THR A 194 24.14 3.73 4.33
CA THR A 194 23.99 3.53 5.79
C THR A 194 22.54 3.21 6.14
N LYS A 195 21.58 3.91 5.52
CA LYS A 195 20.15 3.67 5.72
C LYS A 195 19.72 2.30 5.21
N ALA A 196 20.27 1.85 4.09
CA ALA A 196 20.02 0.53 3.53
C ALA A 196 20.54 -0.58 4.45
N MET A 197 21.72 -0.41 5.03
CA MET A 197 22.26 -1.33 6.03
C MET A 197 21.41 -1.36 7.31
N ASP A 198 20.85 -0.22 7.73
CA ASP A 198 20.02 -0.13 8.93
C ASP A 198 18.66 -0.84 8.77
N ILE A 199 18.12 -0.93 7.56
CA ILE A 199 16.85 -1.62 7.26
C ILE A 199 17.05 -3.10 6.94
N GLU A 200 18.25 -3.48 6.49
CA GLU A 200 18.60 -4.88 6.25
C GLU A 200 18.64 -5.65 7.58
N GLY A 201 17.99 -6.82 7.59
CA GLY A 201 17.86 -7.66 8.78
C GLY A 201 16.65 -7.32 9.67
N ARG A 202 15.90 -6.25 9.37
CA ARG A 202 14.69 -5.92 10.13
C ARG A 202 13.55 -6.89 9.85
N THR A 203 12.75 -7.14 10.89
CA THR A 203 11.50 -7.88 10.76
C THR A 203 10.41 -6.93 10.29
N LEU A 204 9.89 -7.19 9.09
CA LEU A 204 8.79 -6.45 8.52
C LEU A 204 7.50 -7.26 8.56
N GLU A 205 6.40 -6.58 8.88
CA GLU A 205 5.06 -7.11 8.73
C GLU A 205 4.31 -6.26 7.70
N LEU A 206 3.95 -6.87 6.57
CA LEU A 206 3.41 -6.18 5.39
C LEU A 206 2.08 -6.75 4.95
N LEU A 207 1.27 -5.87 4.36
CA LEU A 207 0.15 -6.23 3.52
C LEU A 207 0.61 -6.22 2.06
N ALA A 208 0.46 -7.31 1.33
CA ALA A 208 0.89 -7.38 -0.06
C ALA A 208 -0.12 -8.05 -0.98
N ASP A 209 -0.08 -7.70 -2.26
CA ASP A 209 -0.63 -8.52 -3.34
C ASP A 209 0.49 -9.39 -3.90
N VAL A 210 0.17 -10.64 -4.25
CA VAL A 210 1.07 -11.49 -5.03
C VAL A 210 0.93 -11.10 -6.49
N THR A 211 2.07 -10.87 -7.13
CA THR A 211 2.16 -10.54 -8.55
C THR A 211 3.04 -11.55 -9.24
N TYR A 212 2.76 -11.81 -10.51
CA TYR A 212 3.55 -12.75 -11.30
C TYR A 212 4.36 -11.99 -12.33
N ASN A 213 5.66 -12.26 -12.38
CA ASN A 213 6.50 -11.76 -13.45
C ASN A 213 6.57 -12.79 -14.58
N ASN A 214 5.98 -12.48 -15.73
CA ASN A 214 6.00 -13.33 -16.92
C ASN A 214 7.40 -13.56 -17.50
N TYR A 215 8.37 -12.67 -17.22
CA TYR A 215 9.72 -12.78 -17.77
C TYR A 215 10.57 -13.83 -17.03
N ASP A 216 10.51 -13.81 -15.69
CA ASP A 216 11.30 -14.70 -14.84
C ASP A 216 10.50 -15.92 -14.34
N GLU A 217 9.20 -16.00 -14.67
CA GLU A 217 8.25 -17.01 -14.19
C GLU A 217 8.15 -17.12 -12.65
N GLU A 218 8.45 -16.04 -11.93
CA GLU A 218 8.47 -15.99 -10.46
C GLU A 218 7.34 -15.14 -9.89
N ILE A 219 6.84 -15.54 -8.71
CA ILE A 219 5.96 -14.71 -7.89
C ILE A 219 6.77 -13.65 -7.14
N ARG A 220 6.18 -12.45 -7.03
CA ARG A 220 6.75 -11.30 -6.33
C ARG A 220 5.71 -10.67 -5.43
N LEU A 221 6.15 -10.14 -4.31
CA LEU A 221 5.31 -9.34 -3.44
C LEU A 221 5.27 -7.89 -3.91
N ARG A 222 4.05 -7.37 -4.01
CA ARG A 222 3.79 -5.94 -4.15
C ARG A 222 3.15 -5.42 -2.87
N PRO A 223 3.94 -4.86 -1.94
CA PRO A 223 3.43 -4.30 -0.71
C PRO A 223 2.47 -3.14 -0.98
N LYS A 224 1.42 -3.08 -0.18
CA LYS A 224 0.46 -1.98 -0.09
C LYS A 224 0.68 -1.16 1.17
N LYS A 225 1.11 -1.81 2.25
CA LYS A 225 1.26 -1.20 3.57
C LYS A 225 2.28 -1.96 4.40
N ILE A 226 3.03 -1.24 5.22
CA ILE A 226 3.88 -1.80 6.29
C ILE A 226 3.14 -1.56 7.61
N PHE A 227 2.89 -2.63 8.38
CA PHE A 227 2.28 -2.56 9.71
C PHE A 227 3.33 -2.39 10.80
N LYS A 228 4.43 -3.15 10.71
CA LYS A 228 5.53 -3.14 11.66
C LYS A 228 6.86 -3.16 10.95
N ASN A 229 7.81 -2.45 11.54
CA ASN A 229 9.19 -2.36 11.13
C ASN A 229 10.05 -2.43 12.41
N GLU A 230 10.43 -3.65 12.79
CA GLU A 230 11.08 -3.96 14.07
C GLU A 230 12.53 -4.43 13.85
N PHE A 231 13.38 -4.15 14.84
CA PHE A 231 14.80 -4.55 14.88
C PHE A 231 14.97 -5.96 15.45
#